data_AF-A0A9P4L881-F1
#
_entry.id   AF-A0A9P4L881-F1
#
_cell.length_a   1.000
_cell.length_b   1.000
_cell.length_c   1.000
_cell.angle_alpha   90.00
_cell.angle_beta   90.00
_cell.angle_gamma   90.00
#
_symmetry.space_group_name_H-M   'P 1'
#
loop_
_entity.id
_entity.type
_entity.pdbx_description
1 polymer ?
#
loop_
_entity_poly.entity_id
_entity_poly.type
_entity_poly.pdbx_seq_one_letter_code
_entity_poly.pdbx_strand_id
1 'polypeptide(L)'
;MPSIFRPVTAFARKALKINKNAEKSLARKLDAADRAHPPPRFSIEGDYEYIDYTETSRDYLHHLLDKIDGDGLWKCCRGHEQELIHWKGEHPFKRLRCNTCEHILCHRCESTTVLTRMEGDTVLPYEYHEVSGPISYGQICSNCGLTHRARGVQITVDTAANERVSNMTFANVVCVCGHRADNTWLHFWIGPIYEYRRNPHDAFASLSRQRAESSVRRQQERLEHGTRRESLPCGSSSRGDSSSNLSGPHAQWSISTSNVSSPPMSRPPSSQLGQPPTPWMTGSFSS
;
A
#
# COMPACT_ATOMS: atom_id res chain seq x y z
N MET A 1 -46.56 20.13 -38.56
CA MET A 1 -45.87 19.97 -37.26
C MET A 1 -44.38 19.84 -37.50
N PRO A 2 -43.53 20.79 -37.09
CA PRO A 2 -42.09 20.70 -37.33
C PRO A 2 -41.45 19.77 -36.30
N SER A 3 -40.74 18.76 -36.81
CA SER A 3 -39.99 17.77 -36.05
C SER A 3 -38.71 18.39 -35.48
N ILE A 4 -38.64 18.50 -34.15
CA ILE A 4 -37.48 19.01 -33.41
C ILE A 4 -36.50 17.85 -33.22
N PHE A 5 -35.73 17.52 -34.25
CA PHE A 5 -34.54 16.67 -34.10
C PHE A 5 -33.40 17.52 -33.54
N ARG A 6 -33.16 17.46 -32.23
CA ARG A 6 -31.95 18.04 -31.65
C ARG A 6 -30.75 17.14 -31.97
N PRO A 7 -29.59 17.70 -32.37
CA PRO A 7 -28.43 16.92 -32.78
C PRO A 7 -27.73 16.32 -31.56
N VAL A 8 -27.99 15.03 -31.30
CA VAL A 8 -27.31 14.21 -30.28
C VAL A 8 -25.80 14.04 -30.57
N THR A 9 -25.34 14.41 -31.77
CA THR A 9 -23.99 14.15 -32.27
C THR A 9 -22.89 15.01 -31.63
N ALA A 10 -23.20 16.21 -31.14
CA ALA A 10 -22.20 17.11 -30.56
C ALA A 10 -21.76 16.67 -29.14
N PHE A 11 -22.72 16.25 -28.30
CA PHE A 11 -22.43 15.77 -26.94
C PHE A 11 -21.64 14.46 -26.96
N ALA A 12 -22.01 13.52 -27.85
CA ALA A 12 -21.31 12.25 -28.00
C ALA A 12 -19.83 12.43 -28.41
N ARG A 13 -19.54 13.37 -29.33
CA ARG A 13 -18.15 13.69 -29.75
C ARG A 13 -17.33 14.30 -28.61
N LYS A 14 -17.94 15.17 -27.79
CA LYS A 14 -17.27 15.78 -26.64
C LYS A 14 -16.94 14.75 -25.56
N ALA A 15 -17.88 13.85 -25.25
CA ALA A 15 -17.66 12.75 -24.31
C ALA A 15 -16.54 11.80 -24.77
N LEU A 16 -16.52 11.44 -26.06
CA LEU A 16 -15.48 10.57 -26.63
C LEU A 16 -14.08 11.19 -26.55
N LYS A 17 -13.97 12.52 -26.77
CA LYS A 17 -12.68 13.24 -26.70
C LYS A 17 -12.16 13.34 -25.27
N ILE A 18 -13.05 13.54 -24.29
CA ILE A 18 -12.69 13.53 -22.86
C ILE A 18 -12.14 12.16 -22.46
N ASN A 19 -12.78 11.07 -22.91
CA ASN A 19 -12.33 9.71 -22.60
C ASN A 19 -10.92 9.42 -23.15
N LYS A 20 -10.66 9.72 -24.42
CA LYS A 20 -9.33 9.53 -25.04
C LYS A 20 -8.21 10.31 -24.35
N ASN A 21 -8.51 11.51 -23.85
CA ASN A 21 -7.53 12.31 -23.11
C ASN A 21 -7.24 11.73 -21.73
N ALA A 22 -8.26 11.20 -21.05
CA ALA A 22 -8.10 10.50 -19.77
C ALA A 22 -7.23 9.25 -19.92
N GLU A 23 -7.48 8.43 -20.96
CA GLU A 23 -6.67 7.24 -21.27
C GLU A 23 -5.20 7.59 -21.53
N LYS A 24 -4.92 8.63 -22.33
CA LYS A 24 -3.54 9.08 -22.57
C LYS A 24 -2.85 9.60 -21.31
N SER A 25 -3.57 10.32 -20.46
CA SER A 25 -3.04 10.81 -19.18
C SER A 25 -2.72 9.64 -18.24
N LEU A 26 -3.61 8.66 -18.16
CA LEU A 26 -3.40 7.42 -17.41
C LEU A 26 -2.15 6.68 -17.89
N ALA A 27 -2.03 6.44 -19.20
CA ALA A 27 -0.87 5.77 -19.79
C ALA A 27 0.46 6.47 -19.43
N ARG A 28 0.51 7.81 -19.50
CA ARG A 28 1.71 8.58 -19.11
C ARG A 28 2.06 8.42 -17.63
N LYS A 29 1.06 8.37 -16.75
CA LYS A 29 1.29 8.18 -15.30
C LYS A 29 1.75 6.76 -14.99
N LEU A 30 1.20 5.74 -15.65
CA LEU A 30 1.66 4.35 -15.50
C LEU A 30 3.11 4.22 -15.98
N ASP A 31 3.41 4.80 -17.14
CA ASP A 31 4.76 4.81 -17.70
C ASP A 31 5.75 5.61 -16.83
N ALA A 32 5.32 6.70 -16.19
CA ALA A 32 6.16 7.42 -15.21
C ALA A 32 6.42 6.60 -13.93
N ALA A 33 5.44 5.83 -13.46
CA ALA A 33 5.61 4.92 -12.31
C ALA A 33 6.56 3.76 -12.67
N ASP A 34 6.45 3.22 -13.88
CA ASP A 34 7.33 2.16 -14.38
C ASP A 34 8.75 2.68 -14.67
N ARG A 35 8.88 3.97 -15.08
CA ARG A 35 10.15 4.68 -15.30
C ARG A 35 10.77 5.32 -14.06
N ALA A 36 10.19 5.16 -12.87
CA ALA A 36 10.89 5.52 -11.64
C ALA A 36 12.27 4.82 -11.67
N HIS A 37 13.35 5.60 -11.65
CA HIS A 37 14.71 5.09 -11.80
C HIS A 37 15.09 4.24 -10.61
N PRO A 38 15.87 3.16 -10.81
CA PRO A 38 16.37 2.40 -9.68
C PRO A 38 17.22 3.37 -8.88
N PRO A 39 17.27 3.24 -7.55
CA PRO A 39 18.26 4.02 -6.81
C PRO A 39 19.60 3.86 -7.54
N PRO A 40 20.36 4.95 -7.74
CA PRO A 40 21.71 4.82 -8.27
C PRO A 40 22.41 3.73 -7.44
N ARG A 41 23.07 2.81 -8.15
CA ARG A 41 23.79 1.69 -7.53
C ARG A 41 24.86 2.28 -6.61
N PHE A 42 24.49 2.42 -5.34
CA PHE A 42 25.22 2.91 -4.19
C PHE A 42 25.84 4.32 -4.20
N SER A 43 25.43 5.10 -3.21
CA SER A 43 26.33 5.76 -2.26
C SER A 43 25.83 5.33 -0.87
N ILE A 44 26.56 4.46 -0.17
CA ILE A 44 26.33 4.18 1.25
C ILE A 44 26.87 5.40 2.00
N GLU A 45 26.03 6.40 2.20
CA GLU A 45 26.26 7.48 3.17
C GLU A 45 25.08 7.44 4.14
N GLY A 46 25.33 6.93 5.34
CA GLY A 46 24.32 6.78 6.39
C GLY A 46 24.70 5.68 7.38
N ASP A 47 25.55 6.04 8.35
CA ASP A 47 25.72 5.52 9.72
C ASP A 47 25.32 4.06 10.01
N TYR A 48 25.78 3.11 9.20
CA TYR A 48 25.90 1.73 9.66
C TYR A 48 27.20 1.61 10.44
N GLU A 49 27.08 1.14 11.67
CA GLU A 49 28.17 0.76 12.56
C GLU A 49 29.26 0.04 11.75
N TYR A 50 30.43 0.66 11.72
CA TYR A 50 31.53 0.36 10.81
C TYR A 50 32.07 -1.04 11.14
N ILE A 51 31.57 -2.05 10.43
CA ILE A 51 32.30 -3.32 10.35
C ILE A 51 33.54 -3.00 9.50
N ASP A 52 34.70 -2.95 10.15
CA ASP A 52 36.00 -2.70 9.53
C ASP A 52 36.38 -3.87 8.61
N TYR A 53 35.78 -3.88 7.42
CA TYR A 53 36.21 -4.70 6.33
C TYR A 53 37.36 -3.98 5.65
N THR A 54 38.53 -4.60 5.66
CA THR A 54 39.73 -4.14 4.93
C THR A 54 39.38 -3.68 3.51
N GLU A 55 40.05 -2.64 3.00
CA GLU A 55 39.77 -2.04 1.68
C GLU A 55 39.64 -3.08 0.55
N THR A 56 40.40 -4.17 0.60
CA THR A 56 40.35 -5.28 -0.36
C THR A 56 39.00 -6.02 -0.40
N SER A 57 38.27 -6.02 0.71
CA SER A 57 36.97 -6.68 0.85
C SER A 57 35.83 -5.82 0.30
N ARG A 58 36.01 -4.49 0.29
CA ARG A 58 35.00 -3.52 -0.15
C ARG A 58 34.76 -3.60 -1.65
N ASP A 59 35.82 -3.60 -2.45
CA ASP A 59 35.72 -3.66 -3.91
C ASP A 59 35.21 -5.03 -4.39
N TYR A 60 35.61 -6.11 -3.70
CA TYR A 60 35.10 -7.45 -3.99
C TYR A 60 33.61 -7.59 -3.65
N LEU A 61 33.16 -7.04 -2.52
CA LEU A 61 31.74 -6.97 -2.15
C LEU A 61 30.95 -6.11 -3.13
N HIS A 62 31.47 -4.95 -3.55
CA HIS A 62 30.79 -4.12 -4.55
C HIS A 62 30.64 -4.86 -5.89
N HIS A 63 31.66 -5.58 -6.34
CA HIS A 63 31.57 -6.33 -7.59
C HIS A 63 30.65 -7.55 -7.51
N LEU A 64 30.55 -8.22 -6.35
CA LEU A 64 29.59 -9.30 -6.09
C LEU A 64 28.16 -8.79 -5.91
N LEU A 65 27.97 -7.66 -5.24
CA LEU A 65 26.67 -7.01 -5.05
C LEU A 65 26.13 -6.41 -6.36
N ASP A 66 27.01 -6.04 -7.30
CA ASP A 66 26.62 -5.57 -8.64
C ASP A 66 25.97 -6.65 -9.52
N LYS A 67 26.10 -7.92 -9.15
CA LYS A 67 25.51 -9.09 -9.80
C LYS A 67 24.28 -9.65 -9.07
N ILE A 68 23.89 -9.10 -7.93
CA ILE A 68 22.67 -9.57 -7.27
C ILE A 68 21.49 -8.91 -7.97
N ASP A 69 20.85 -9.70 -8.84
CA ASP A 69 19.54 -9.43 -9.38
C ASP A 69 18.53 -9.54 -8.20
N GLY A 70 18.36 -8.43 -7.47
CA GLY A 70 17.21 -8.22 -6.57
C GLY A 70 17.51 -7.84 -5.13
N ASP A 71 16.50 -7.27 -4.49
CA ASP A 71 16.46 -6.90 -3.06
C ASP A 71 15.68 -7.89 -2.21
N GLY A 72 14.95 -8.79 -2.85
CA GLY A 72 14.20 -9.84 -2.18
C GLY A 72 13.51 -10.78 -3.15
N LEU A 73 12.68 -11.64 -2.58
CA LEU A 73 11.91 -12.61 -3.33
C LEU A 73 10.46 -12.60 -2.85
N TRP A 74 9.55 -12.72 -3.79
CA TRP A 74 8.14 -12.97 -3.55
C TRP A 74 7.71 -14.26 -4.26
N LYS A 75 7.10 -15.17 -3.52
CA LYS A 75 6.49 -16.38 -4.02
C LYS A 75 4.98 -16.21 -4.13
N CYS A 76 4.49 -16.25 -5.36
CA CYS A 76 3.07 -16.23 -5.67
C CYS A 76 2.40 -17.48 -5.08
N CYS A 77 1.17 -17.34 -4.58
CA CYS A 77 0.39 -18.49 -4.08
C CYS A 77 0.07 -19.54 -5.16
N ARG A 78 0.32 -19.21 -6.44
CA ARG A 78 0.23 -20.13 -7.58
C ARG A 78 1.55 -20.85 -7.92
N GLY A 79 2.60 -20.66 -7.11
CA GLY A 79 3.87 -21.40 -7.22
C GLY A 79 5.01 -20.68 -7.93
N HIS A 80 4.75 -19.54 -8.56
CA HIS A 80 5.75 -18.77 -9.30
C HIS A 80 6.58 -17.88 -8.36
N GLU A 81 7.87 -17.77 -8.64
CA GLU A 81 8.79 -16.90 -7.90
C GLU A 81 8.99 -15.60 -8.67
N GLN A 82 9.11 -14.50 -7.96
CA GLN A 82 9.25 -13.15 -8.49
C GLN A 82 10.31 -12.44 -7.69
N GLU A 83 11.26 -11.82 -8.37
CA GLU A 83 12.25 -10.97 -7.74
C GLU A 83 11.61 -9.66 -7.26
N LEU A 84 12.03 -9.18 -6.10
CA LEU A 84 11.63 -7.88 -5.57
C LEU A 84 12.79 -6.91 -5.73
N ILE A 85 12.50 -5.73 -6.28
CA ILE A 85 13.45 -4.62 -6.34
C ILE A 85 12.85 -3.48 -5.52
N HIS A 86 13.61 -2.95 -4.57
CA HIS A 86 13.24 -1.86 -3.70
C HIS A 86 13.68 -0.52 -4.30
N TRP A 87 12.69 0.29 -4.66
CA TRP A 87 12.88 1.62 -5.24
C TRP A 87 12.76 2.70 -4.16
N LYS A 88 13.55 3.77 -4.31
CA LYS A 88 13.35 5.00 -3.53
C LYS A 88 12.09 5.72 -4.03
N GLY A 89 11.33 6.32 -3.12
CA GLY A 89 10.15 7.12 -3.43
C GLY A 89 8.81 6.50 -3.03
N GLU A 90 7.75 6.94 -3.71
CA GLU A 90 6.34 6.65 -3.38
C GLU A 90 5.92 5.21 -3.69
N HIS A 91 6.59 4.53 -4.63
CA HIS A 91 6.23 3.19 -5.10
C HIS A 91 7.38 2.20 -4.86
N PRO A 92 7.57 1.75 -3.61
CA PRO A 92 8.78 1.02 -3.19
C PRO A 92 9.03 -0.28 -3.93
N PHE A 93 8.01 -0.95 -4.47
CA PHE A 93 8.18 -2.20 -5.23
C PHE A 93 7.48 -2.14 -6.59
N LYS A 94 7.18 -0.94 -7.09
CA LYS A 94 6.35 -0.74 -8.29
C LYS A 94 5.08 -1.58 -8.21
N ARG A 95 4.85 -2.49 -9.17
CA ARG A 95 3.67 -3.37 -9.23
C ARG A 95 4.01 -4.78 -8.77
N LEU A 96 3.30 -5.25 -7.76
CA LEU A 96 3.43 -6.60 -7.24
C LEU A 96 2.42 -7.52 -7.92
N ARG A 97 2.66 -7.77 -9.20
CA ARG A 97 1.87 -8.68 -10.05
C ARG A 97 2.77 -9.79 -10.56
N CYS A 98 2.33 -11.03 -10.42
CA CYS A 98 3.10 -12.17 -10.88
C CYS A 98 3.19 -12.15 -12.41
N ASN A 99 4.41 -12.19 -12.95
CA ASN A 99 4.67 -12.09 -14.39
C ASN A 99 4.10 -13.27 -15.20
N THR A 100 3.81 -14.41 -14.54
CA THR A 100 3.30 -15.61 -15.23
C THR A 100 1.78 -15.73 -15.17
N CYS A 101 1.20 -15.53 -13.99
CA CYS A 101 -0.22 -15.80 -13.76
C CYS A 101 -1.05 -14.55 -13.49
N GLU A 102 -0.41 -13.38 -13.59
CA GLU A 102 -1.01 -12.04 -13.43
C GLU A 102 -1.64 -11.77 -12.05
N HIS A 103 -1.42 -12.66 -11.09
CA HIS A 103 -1.94 -12.56 -9.74
C HIS A 103 -1.28 -11.41 -8.98
N ILE A 104 -2.08 -10.51 -8.39
CA ILE A 104 -1.60 -9.48 -7.48
C ILE A 104 -1.26 -10.11 -6.13
N LEU A 105 -0.15 -9.69 -5.50
CA LEU A 105 0.26 -10.17 -4.19
C LEU A 105 -0.91 -10.15 -3.19
N CYS A 106 -1.21 -11.32 -2.60
CA CYS A 106 -2.35 -11.51 -1.69
C CYS A 106 -1.92 -12.11 -0.34
N HIS A 107 -2.87 -12.32 0.57
CA HIS A 107 -2.61 -12.93 1.89
C HIS A 107 -2.09 -14.37 1.86
N ARG A 108 -2.14 -15.06 0.71
CA ARG A 108 -1.58 -16.41 0.55
C ARG A 108 -0.21 -16.43 -0.10
N CYS A 109 0.25 -15.29 -0.59
CA CYS A 109 1.61 -15.12 -1.07
C CYS A 109 2.59 -14.99 0.09
N GLU A 110 3.85 -15.27 -0.16
CA GLU A 110 4.93 -15.19 0.83
C GLU A 110 6.09 -14.42 0.23
N SER A 111 6.78 -13.61 1.03
CA SER A 111 7.90 -12.80 0.59
C SER A 111 9.00 -12.78 1.64
N THR A 112 10.22 -12.47 1.21
CA THR A 112 11.34 -12.24 2.12
C THR A 112 11.10 -11.00 2.99
N THR A 113 11.91 -10.82 4.04
CA THR A 113 11.74 -9.79 5.07
C THR A 113 11.68 -8.37 4.51
N VAL A 114 12.27 -8.10 3.34
CA VAL A 114 12.16 -6.81 2.63
C VAL A 114 10.72 -6.36 2.41
N LEU A 115 9.79 -7.30 2.23
CA LEU A 115 8.36 -7.04 2.13
C LEU A 115 7.65 -7.95 3.12
N THR A 116 7.40 -7.43 4.31
CA THR A 116 6.68 -8.16 5.35
C THR A 116 5.21 -7.73 5.32
N ARG A 117 4.31 -8.64 4.98
CA ARG A 117 2.87 -8.37 5.04
C ARG A 117 2.44 -8.16 6.49
N MET A 118 1.58 -7.18 6.72
CA MET A 118 0.90 -7.01 7.99
C MET A 118 -0.46 -7.73 7.98
N GLU A 119 -0.76 -8.43 9.06
CA GLU A 119 -2.01 -9.17 9.24
C GLU A 119 -3.00 -8.36 10.10
N GLY A 120 -4.26 -8.36 9.69
CA GLY A 120 -5.36 -7.69 10.39
C GLY A 120 -5.53 -6.20 10.09
N ASP A 121 -6.60 -5.63 10.67
CA ASP A 121 -6.89 -4.18 10.66
C ASP A 121 -6.04 -3.40 11.66
N THR A 122 -5.06 -4.06 12.28
CA THR A 122 -4.08 -3.47 13.18
C THR A 122 -3.08 -2.62 12.40
N VAL A 123 -3.59 -1.54 11.81
CA VAL A 123 -2.85 -0.29 11.69
C VAL A 123 -2.75 0.25 13.12
N LEU A 124 -1.92 -0.39 13.93
CA LEU A 124 -1.56 0.22 15.20
C LEU A 124 -0.95 1.57 14.84
N PRO A 125 -1.35 2.67 15.51
CA PRO A 125 -0.63 3.92 15.42
C PRO A 125 0.78 3.62 15.95
N TYR A 126 1.66 3.22 15.05
CA TYR A 126 3.06 3.08 15.38
C TYR A 126 3.50 4.50 15.67
N GLU A 127 3.77 4.79 16.94
CA GLU A 127 4.32 6.07 17.35
C GLU A 127 5.65 6.23 16.62
N TYR A 128 5.61 6.95 15.51
CA TYR A 128 6.76 7.24 14.72
C TYR A 128 7.43 8.43 15.38
N HIS A 129 8.28 8.15 16.37
CA HIS A 129 9.27 9.13 16.83
C HIS A 129 10.07 9.57 15.62
N GLU A 130 10.36 10.87 15.47
CA GLU A 130 10.98 11.48 14.30
C GLU A 130 12.29 10.78 13.89
N VAL A 131 12.22 9.66 13.19
CA VAL A 131 13.37 9.05 12.54
C VAL A 131 13.54 9.82 11.25
N SER A 132 14.65 10.53 11.13
CA SER A 132 15.09 11.18 9.90
C SER A 132 15.27 10.12 8.82
N GLY A 133 14.20 9.75 8.11
CA GLY A 133 14.25 8.66 7.16
C GLY A 133 12.95 8.42 6.39
N PRO A 134 13.02 7.64 5.29
CA PRO A 134 11.83 7.24 4.55
C PRO A 134 10.99 6.27 5.39
N ILE A 135 9.67 6.49 5.41
CA ILE A 135 8.72 5.66 6.15
C ILE A 135 8.71 4.23 5.58
N SER A 136 9.02 3.24 6.41
CA SER A 136 9.11 1.82 6.03
C SER A 136 7.76 1.11 5.97
N TYR A 137 6.69 1.82 5.62
CA TYR A 137 5.34 1.28 5.61
C TYR A 137 4.63 1.65 4.32
N GLY A 138 3.78 0.75 3.84
CA GLY A 138 3.02 0.96 2.62
C GLY A 138 1.80 0.06 2.49
N GLN A 139 1.10 0.24 1.38
CA GLN A 139 -0.08 -0.53 1.01
C GLN A 139 -0.04 -0.87 -0.49
N ILE A 140 -0.70 -1.96 -0.88
CA ILE A 140 -0.77 -2.44 -2.27
C ILE A 140 -2.17 -2.20 -2.81
N CYS A 141 -2.27 -1.53 -3.96
CA CYS A 141 -3.54 -1.38 -4.66
C CYS A 141 -4.12 -2.74 -5.04
N SER A 142 -5.29 -3.06 -4.49
CA SER A 142 -6.00 -4.33 -4.73
C SER A 142 -6.39 -4.53 -6.21
N ASN A 143 -6.53 -3.45 -6.98
CA ASN A 143 -6.92 -3.50 -8.39
C ASN A 143 -5.74 -3.72 -9.36
N CYS A 144 -4.59 -3.04 -9.16
CA CYS A 144 -3.49 -3.05 -10.15
C CYS A 144 -2.13 -3.48 -9.58
N GLY A 145 -2.05 -3.75 -8.29
CA GLY A 145 -0.83 -4.19 -7.60
C GLY A 145 0.22 -3.10 -7.37
N LEU A 146 -0.05 -1.83 -7.72
CA LEU A 146 0.88 -0.74 -7.47
C LEU A 146 1.05 -0.51 -5.96
N THR A 147 2.29 -0.47 -5.51
CA THR A 147 2.65 -0.20 -4.11
C THR A 147 2.62 1.29 -3.81
N HIS A 148 2.18 1.68 -2.62
CA HIS A 148 2.15 3.05 -2.16
C HIS A 148 2.78 3.15 -0.78
N ARG A 149 3.84 3.93 -0.65
CA ARG A 149 4.46 4.26 0.63
C ARG A 149 3.54 5.21 1.42
N ALA A 150 3.45 4.99 2.73
CA ALA A 150 2.77 5.89 3.63
C ALA A 150 3.44 7.28 3.62
N ARG A 151 2.64 8.31 3.86
CA ARG A 151 3.15 9.68 4.02
C ARG A 151 3.11 10.07 5.48
N GLY A 152 4.18 10.72 5.93
CA GLY A 152 4.26 11.27 7.28
C GLY A 152 3.46 12.55 7.32
N VAL A 153 2.58 12.66 8.31
CA VAL A 153 1.86 13.89 8.63
C VAL A 153 2.29 14.26 10.03
N GLN A 154 2.98 15.39 10.15
CA GLN A 154 3.25 15.98 11.46
C GLN A 154 1.94 16.47 12.04
N ILE A 155 1.54 15.89 13.16
CA ILE A 155 0.42 16.36 13.95
C ILE A 155 1.02 17.04 15.17
N THR A 156 0.91 18.36 15.25
CA THR A 156 1.19 19.06 16.49
C THR A 156 0.01 18.80 17.41
N VAL A 157 0.24 18.03 18.46
CA VAL A 157 -0.74 17.86 19.53
C VAL A 157 -0.45 18.98 20.52
N ASP A 158 -1.45 19.82 20.80
CA ASP A 158 -1.38 20.85 21.85
C ASP A 158 -1.39 20.18 23.23
N THR A 159 -0.33 19.44 23.55
CA THR A 159 -0.03 19.03 24.91
C THR A 159 0.73 20.16 25.59
N ALA A 160 0.66 20.25 26.93
CA ALA A 160 1.44 21.22 27.70
C ALA A 160 2.97 21.10 27.45
N ALA A 161 3.42 19.97 26.88
CA ALA A 161 4.80 19.69 26.52
C ALA A 161 5.16 20.05 25.06
N ASN A 162 4.21 20.53 24.24
CA ASN A 162 4.40 20.84 22.82
C ASN A 162 5.05 19.67 22.04
N GLU A 163 4.61 18.45 22.34
CA GLU A 163 5.18 17.24 21.74
C GLU A 163 4.70 17.07 20.29
N ARG A 164 5.66 16.90 19.37
CA ARG A 164 5.36 16.65 17.96
C ARG A 164 5.19 15.16 17.74
N VAL A 165 3.97 14.74 17.46
CA VAL A 165 3.68 13.35 17.09
C VAL A 165 3.59 13.27 15.58
N SER A 166 4.45 12.46 14.96
CA SER A 166 4.31 12.16 13.54
C SER A 166 3.38 10.97 13.38
N ASN A 167 2.27 11.16 12.65
CA ASN A 167 1.37 10.08 12.29
C ASN A 167 1.59 9.69 10.82
N MET A 168 1.27 8.46 10.48
CA MET A 168 1.38 7.92 9.14
C MET A 168 -0.02 7.81 8.54
N THR A 169 -0.20 8.28 7.31
CA THR A 169 -1.50 8.24 6.67
C THR A 169 -1.47 7.76 5.23
N PHE A 170 -2.57 7.13 4.86
CA PHE A 170 -2.97 6.85 3.48
C PHE A 170 -4.19 7.66 3.06
N ALA A 171 -4.57 8.69 3.84
CA ALA A 171 -5.72 9.51 3.56
C ALA A 171 -5.62 10.11 2.14
N ASN A 172 -6.70 9.96 1.36
CA ASN A 172 -6.82 10.46 0.00
C ASN A 172 -5.81 9.89 -1.02
N VAL A 173 -5.17 8.76 -0.73
CA VAL A 173 -4.38 8.05 -1.74
C VAL A 173 -5.32 7.53 -2.83
N VAL A 174 -5.12 7.99 -4.06
CA VAL A 174 -5.80 7.48 -5.26
C VAL A 174 -4.74 6.86 -6.14
N CYS A 175 -4.86 5.56 -6.39
CA CYS A 175 -3.95 4.84 -7.27
C CYS A 175 -3.98 5.44 -8.68
N VAL A 176 -2.90 5.27 -9.42
CA VAL A 176 -2.85 5.66 -10.84
C VAL A 176 -3.96 4.97 -11.63
N CYS A 177 -4.36 3.75 -11.28
CA CYS A 177 -5.49 3.05 -11.93
C CYS A 177 -6.88 3.62 -11.59
N GLY A 178 -6.97 4.69 -10.79
CA GLY A 178 -8.21 5.34 -10.37
C GLY A 178 -8.86 4.74 -9.12
N HIS A 179 -8.36 3.60 -8.63
CA HIS A 179 -8.88 2.98 -7.42
C HIS A 179 -8.38 3.74 -6.18
N ARG A 180 -9.31 4.13 -5.29
CA ARG A 180 -9.00 4.84 -4.05
C ARG A 180 -8.55 3.83 -2.98
N ALA A 181 -7.61 4.22 -2.14
CA ALA A 181 -7.19 3.40 -1.00
C ALA A 181 -8.37 3.12 -0.07
N ASP A 182 -8.52 1.85 0.32
CA ASP A 182 -9.52 1.35 1.25
C ASP A 182 -8.94 0.19 2.09
N ASN A 183 -9.73 -0.34 3.01
CA ASN A 183 -9.28 -1.40 3.93
C ASN A 183 -9.03 -2.76 3.23
N THR A 184 -9.35 -2.90 1.93
CA THR A 184 -9.06 -4.12 1.17
C THR A 184 -7.63 -4.13 0.63
N TRP A 185 -6.95 -2.99 0.65
CA TRP A 185 -5.56 -2.88 0.24
C TRP A 185 -4.66 -3.60 1.25
N LEU A 186 -3.71 -4.37 0.73
CA LEU A 186 -2.81 -5.14 1.57
C LEU A 186 -1.74 -4.22 2.14
N HIS A 187 -1.64 -4.16 3.46
CA HIS A 187 -0.62 -3.39 4.17
C HIS A 187 0.68 -4.18 4.32
N PHE A 188 1.82 -3.50 4.21
CA PHE A 188 3.13 -4.11 4.34
C PHE A 188 4.16 -3.19 5.02
N TRP A 189 5.11 -3.82 5.69
CA TRP A 189 6.33 -3.24 6.19
C TRP A 189 7.49 -3.48 5.22
N ILE A 190 8.35 -2.48 5.07
CA ILE A 190 9.55 -2.52 4.26
C ILE A 190 10.72 -2.86 5.18
N GLY A 191 11.12 -4.12 5.17
CA GLY A 191 12.24 -4.59 5.96
C GLY A 191 13.61 -4.25 5.35
N PRO A 192 14.69 -4.64 6.04
CA PRO A 192 16.04 -4.43 5.57
C PRO A 192 16.36 -5.23 4.29
N ILE A 193 16.95 -4.58 3.28
CA ILE A 193 17.40 -5.22 2.03
C ILE A 193 18.66 -6.07 2.21
N TYR A 194 19.49 -5.75 3.20
CA TYR A 194 20.79 -6.38 3.37
C TYR A 194 20.70 -7.85 3.78
N GLU A 195 19.62 -8.26 4.43
CA GLU A 195 19.43 -9.67 4.84
C GLU A 195 19.37 -10.59 3.61
N TYR A 196 18.58 -10.20 2.62
CA TYR A 196 18.48 -10.94 1.36
C TYR A 196 19.79 -10.86 0.56
N ARG A 197 20.34 -9.65 0.39
CA ARG A 197 21.57 -9.45 -0.39
C ARG A 197 22.79 -10.17 0.21
N ARG A 198 22.84 -10.33 1.53
CA ARG A 198 23.93 -11.04 2.21
C ARG A 198 23.94 -12.53 1.89
N ASN A 199 22.77 -13.18 1.88
CA ASN A 199 22.65 -14.59 1.52
C ASN A 199 21.30 -14.91 0.86
N PRO A 200 21.18 -14.77 -0.47
CA PRO A 200 19.93 -15.01 -1.17
C PRO A 200 19.50 -16.48 -1.12
N HIS A 201 20.45 -17.42 -1.04
CA HIS A 201 20.15 -18.84 -0.92
C HIS A 201 19.49 -19.19 0.42
N ASP A 202 19.99 -18.61 1.52
CA ASP A 202 19.38 -18.81 2.85
C ASP A 202 17.99 -18.17 2.92
N ALA A 203 17.82 -16.98 2.33
CA ALA A 203 16.52 -16.32 2.27
C ALA A 203 15.52 -17.15 1.45
N PHE A 204 15.96 -17.73 0.33
CA PHE A 204 15.16 -18.64 -0.48
C PHE A 204 14.75 -19.92 0.28
N ALA A 205 15.72 -20.54 0.97
CA ALA A 205 15.48 -21.73 1.77
C ALA A 205 14.50 -21.44 2.92
N SER A 206 14.66 -20.29 3.58
CA SER A 206 13.79 -19.83 4.66
C SER A 206 12.36 -19.58 4.18
N LEU A 207 12.20 -18.91 3.02
CA LEU A 207 10.88 -18.70 2.42
C LEU A 207 10.20 -20.03 2.05
N SER A 208 10.97 -20.97 1.50
CA SER A 208 10.46 -22.31 1.17
C SER A 208 10.03 -23.10 2.41
N ARG A 209 10.76 -22.96 3.53
CA ARG A 209 10.38 -23.55 4.83
C ARG A 209 9.10 -22.92 5.37
N GLN A 210 9.03 -21.59 5.40
CA GLN A 210 7.84 -20.85 5.84
C GLN A 210 6.59 -21.26 5.05
N ARG A 211 6.74 -21.56 3.75
CA ARG A 211 5.67 -22.10 2.93
C ARG A 211 5.18 -23.46 3.37
N ALA A 212 6.11 -24.37 3.61
CA ALA A 212 5.80 -25.72 4.05
C ALA A 212 5.04 -25.66 5.38
N GLU A 213 5.52 -24.87 6.32
CA GLU A 213 4.87 -24.62 7.62
C GLU A 213 3.47 -24.01 7.45
N SER A 214 3.34 -22.97 6.63
CA SER A 214 2.05 -22.32 6.34
C SER A 214 1.07 -23.26 5.63
N SER A 215 1.56 -24.20 4.81
CA SER A 215 0.74 -25.22 4.17
C SER A 215 0.23 -26.24 5.20
N VAL A 216 1.10 -26.71 6.09
CA VAL A 216 0.73 -27.63 7.18
C VAL A 216 -0.30 -26.98 8.10
N ARG A 217 -0.06 -25.73 8.53
CA ARG A 217 -1.00 -24.98 9.37
C ARG A 217 -2.39 -24.87 8.74
N ARG A 218 -2.47 -24.54 7.45
CA ARG A 218 -3.76 -24.48 6.72
C ARG A 218 -4.44 -25.83 6.59
N GLN A 219 -3.69 -26.93 6.48
CA GLN A 219 -4.27 -28.28 6.48
C GLN A 219 -4.85 -28.61 7.86
N GLN A 220 -4.13 -28.28 8.93
CA GLN A 220 -4.59 -28.48 10.28
C GLN A 220 -5.87 -27.67 10.58
N GLU A 221 -5.89 -26.38 10.26
CA GLU A 221 -7.08 -25.53 10.38
C GLU A 221 -8.30 -26.12 9.64
N ARG A 222 -8.08 -26.70 8.44
CA ARG A 222 -9.16 -27.36 7.69
C ARG A 222 -9.69 -28.61 8.38
N LEU A 223 -8.83 -29.41 9.01
CA LEU A 223 -9.24 -30.60 9.76
C LEU A 223 -10.05 -30.22 10.99
N GLU A 224 -9.60 -29.19 11.72
CA GLU A 224 -10.29 -28.66 12.91
C GLU A 224 -11.65 -28.02 12.56
N HIS A 225 -11.74 -27.29 11.45
CA HIS A 225 -13.01 -26.71 11.00
C HIS A 225 -13.94 -27.73 10.32
N GLY A 226 -13.38 -28.72 9.61
CA GLY A 226 -14.15 -29.77 8.94
C GLY A 226 -14.86 -30.69 9.93
N THR A 227 -14.17 -31.10 11.00
CA THR A 227 -14.74 -31.94 12.06
C THR A 227 -15.91 -31.29 12.81
N ARG A 228 -15.98 -29.95 12.84
CA ARG A 228 -17.09 -29.22 13.48
C ARG A 228 -18.39 -29.23 12.66
N ARG A 229 -18.36 -29.57 11.37
CA ARG A 229 -19.58 -29.63 10.54
C ARG A 229 -20.29 -30.98 10.56
N GLU A 230 -19.64 -32.06 10.99
CA GLU A 230 -20.22 -33.41 11.00
C GLU A 230 -20.88 -33.81 12.33
N SER A 231 -20.86 -32.94 13.34
CA SER A 231 -21.40 -33.23 14.68
C SER A 231 -22.68 -32.49 15.04
N LEU A 232 -23.36 -31.85 14.08
CA LEU A 232 -24.77 -31.50 14.27
C LEU A 232 -25.59 -32.76 13.99
N PRO A 233 -26.21 -33.39 15.02
CA PRO A 233 -27.12 -34.50 14.78
C PRO A 233 -28.17 -34.01 13.78
N CYS A 234 -28.40 -34.79 12.72
CA CYS A 234 -29.58 -34.65 11.88
C CYS A 234 -30.80 -34.66 12.81
N GLY A 235 -31.27 -33.48 13.18
CA GLY A 235 -32.59 -33.30 13.75
C GLY A 235 -33.54 -33.91 12.74
N SER A 236 -34.09 -35.06 13.09
CA SER A 236 -35.14 -35.74 12.36
C SER A 236 -36.26 -34.73 12.15
N SER A 237 -36.29 -34.14 10.96
CA SER A 237 -37.43 -33.37 10.49
C SER A 237 -38.59 -34.36 10.38
N SER A 238 -39.37 -34.42 11.46
CA SER A 238 -40.71 -34.96 11.41
C SER A 238 -41.46 -34.18 10.33
N ARG A 239 -41.89 -34.92 9.31
CA ARG A 239 -42.85 -34.47 8.32
C ARG A 239 -44.12 -34.03 9.05
N GLY A 240 -44.25 -32.72 9.25
CA GLY A 240 -45.52 -32.08 9.58
C GLY A 240 -46.13 -31.56 8.29
N ASP A 241 -46.99 -32.37 7.68
CA ASP A 241 -47.98 -31.88 6.72
C ASP A 241 -48.84 -30.82 7.42
N SER A 242 -48.89 -29.61 6.87
CA SER A 242 -49.99 -28.68 7.10
C SER A 242 -50.03 -27.63 6.00
N SER A 243 -51.04 -27.78 5.17
CA SER A 243 -51.48 -26.90 4.12
C SER A 243 -51.94 -25.55 4.67
N SER A 244 -52.00 -24.58 3.74
CA SER A 244 -52.85 -23.39 3.73
C SER A 244 -52.22 -22.03 4.11
N ASN A 245 -52.26 -21.15 3.09
CA ASN A 245 -52.87 -19.82 3.13
C ASN A 245 -52.16 -18.66 3.86
N LEU A 246 -51.86 -17.64 3.03
CA LEU A 246 -52.14 -16.20 3.20
C LEU A 246 -50.90 -15.29 3.12
N SER A 247 -50.82 -14.63 1.96
CA SER A 247 -50.83 -13.17 1.79
C SER A 247 -50.27 -12.28 2.91
N GLY A 248 -49.12 -11.66 2.61
CA GLY A 248 -48.77 -10.29 3.04
C GLY A 248 -47.62 -10.17 4.05
N PRO A 249 -47.06 -8.95 4.27
CA PRO A 249 -46.83 -7.85 3.34
C PRO A 249 -45.34 -7.52 3.16
N HIS A 250 -45.05 -6.71 2.14
CA HIS A 250 -43.76 -6.07 1.86
C HIS A 250 -43.18 -5.36 3.09
N ALA A 251 -42.04 -5.84 3.62
CA ALA A 251 -41.24 -5.10 4.57
C ALA A 251 -40.48 -3.98 3.84
N GLN A 252 -40.99 -2.75 3.94
CA GLN A 252 -40.24 -1.56 3.59
C GLN A 252 -39.15 -1.33 4.63
N TRP A 253 -37.90 -1.36 4.20
CA TRP A 253 -36.77 -0.90 5.00
C TRP A 253 -36.71 0.62 4.90
N SER A 254 -37.34 1.31 5.85
CA SER A 254 -37.15 2.75 6.03
C SER A 254 -35.76 2.99 6.65
N ILE A 255 -34.84 3.52 5.85
CA ILE A 255 -33.55 4.03 6.30
C ILE A 255 -33.82 5.34 7.04
N SER A 256 -33.67 5.33 8.36
CA SER A 256 -33.67 6.53 9.19
C SER A 256 -32.42 7.36 8.86
N THR A 257 -32.57 8.39 8.03
CA THR A 257 -31.57 9.44 7.88
C THR A 257 -31.63 10.35 9.11
N SER A 258 -30.70 10.15 10.05
CA SER A 258 -30.43 11.14 11.09
C SER A 258 -29.86 12.41 10.44
N ASN A 259 -30.66 13.47 10.41
CA ASN A 259 -30.23 14.82 10.08
C ASN A 259 -29.20 15.29 11.11
N VAL A 260 -27.92 15.11 10.80
CA VAL A 260 -26.83 15.79 11.51
C VAL A 260 -26.76 17.21 10.94
N SER A 261 -27.35 18.16 11.67
CA SER A 261 -27.21 19.58 11.38
C SER A 261 -25.75 19.97 11.55
N SER A 262 -25.09 20.39 10.47
CA SER A 262 -23.74 20.93 10.53
C SER A 262 -23.74 22.25 11.30
N PRO A 263 -22.81 22.47 12.24
CA PRO A 263 -22.67 23.77 12.89
C PRO A 263 -22.13 24.82 11.91
N PRO A 264 -22.49 26.11 12.08
CA PRO A 264 -22.05 27.17 11.20
C PRO A 264 -20.53 27.35 11.27
N MET A 265 -19.88 27.39 10.10
CA MET A 265 -18.46 27.69 9.99
C MET A 265 -18.20 29.16 10.34
N SER A 266 -17.60 29.39 11.51
CA SER A 266 -17.01 30.67 11.87
C SER A 266 -15.80 30.95 10.98
N ARG A 267 -15.78 32.13 10.34
CA ARG A 267 -14.65 32.62 9.54
C ARG A 267 -13.37 32.71 10.39
N PRO A 268 -12.21 32.29 9.88
CA PRO A 268 -10.94 32.55 10.54
C PRO A 268 -10.58 34.06 10.45
N PRO A 269 -9.90 34.60 11.48
CA PRO A 269 -9.47 35.99 11.48
C PRO A 269 -8.37 36.23 10.43
N SER A 270 -8.47 37.39 9.76
CA SER A 270 -7.49 37.87 8.80
C SER A 270 -6.13 38.08 9.48
N SER A 271 -5.17 37.22 9.17
CA SER A 271 -3.78 37.39 9.59
C SER A 271 -3.14 38.56 8.83
N GLN A 272 -2.57 39.48 9.60
CA GLN A 272 -1.83 40.64 9.12
C GLN A 272 -0.54 40.18 8.41
N LEU A 273 -0.29 40.78 7.25
CA LEU A 273 0.94 40.65 6.46
C LEU A 273 2.14 41.15 7.30
N GLY A 274 3.04 40.23 7.66
CA GLY A 274 4.33 40.54 8.25
C GLY A 274 5.26 41.24 7.25
N GLN A 275 5.99 42.22 7.75
CA GLN A 275 6.97 43.02 7.01
C GLN A 275 8.17 42.18 6.54
N PRO A 276 8.83 42.55 5.42
CA PRO A 276 10.00 41.86 4.92
C PRO A 276 11.24 42.09 5.79
N PRO A 277 12.18 41.13 5.87
CA PRO A 277 13.40 41.25 6.65
C PRO A 277 14.40 42.21 6.01
N THR A 278 15.08 42.97 6.87
CA THR A 278 16.18 43.89 6.54
C THR A 278 17.43 43.16 6.03
N PRO A 279 18.15 43.73 5.05
CA PRO A 279 19.35 43.11 4.48
C PRO A 279 20.56 43.21 5.41
N TRP A 280 21.35 42.14 5.45
CA TRP A 280 22.58 42.00 6.23
C TRP A 280 23.71 42.83 5.63
N MET A 281 24.40 43.59 6.47
CA MET A 281 25.62 44.32 6.09
C MET A 281 26.82 43.38 6.06
N THR A 282 27.51 43.35 4.92
CA THR A 282 28.80 42.69 4.74
C THR A 282 29.91 43.53 5.34
N GLY A 283 30.60 43.01 6.36
CA GLY A 283 31.81 43.60 6.92
C GLY A 283 33.03 43.33 6.03
N SER A 284 33.77 44.39 5.72
CA SER A 284 35.04 44.36 5.01
C SER A 284 36.17 43.94 5.95
N PHE A 285 36.95 42.93 5.56
CA PHE A 285 38.25 42.64 6.16
C PHE A 285 39.33 43.41 5.39
N SER A 286 40.06 44.26 6.10
CA SER A 286 41.26 44.94 5.60
C SER A 286 42.50 44.10 5.94
N SER A 287 43.43 44.06 4.99
CA SER A 287 44.75 43.40 5.07
C SER A 287 45.74 44.12 5.98
#